data_AF-A0A1Z2LE19-F1
#
_entry.id   AF-A0A1Z2LE19-F1
#
_cell.length_a   1.000
_cell.length_b   1.000
_cell.length_c   1.000
_cell.angle_alpha   90.00
_cell.angle_beta   90.00
_cell.angle_gamma   90.00
#
_symmetry.space_group_name_H-M   'P 1'
#
loop_
_entity.id
_entity.type
_entity.pdbx_description
1 polymer ?
#
loop_
_entity_poly.entity_id
_entity_poly.type
_entity_poly.pdbx_seq_one_letter_code
_entity_poly.pdbx_strand_id
1 'polypeptide(L)' 'MISVGGSWGTLSEIALAGRRGDIPAVCLAGWQVSDRTGSPVMGLVHAATPEEAVTTVLAVRYP' A
#
# COMPACT_ATOMS: atom_id res chain seq x y z
N MET A 1 4.56 -2.09 -5.33
CA MET A 1 5.17 -0.79 -4.98
C MET A 1 5.32 -0.71 -3.46
N ILE A 2 6.37 -0.07 -2.96
CA ILE A 2 6.47 0.32 -1.54
C ILE A 2 6.43 1.85 -1.47
N SER A 3 5.51 2.41 -0.69
CA SER A 3 5.50 3.84 -0.36
C SER A 3 6.06 4.05 1.05
N VAL A 4 6.92 5.04 1.22
CA VAL A 4 7.54 5.39 2.51
C VAL A 4 7.15 6.82 2.90
N GLY A 5 6.62 7.00 4.12
CA GLY A 5 6.13 8.31 4.58
C GLY A 5 4.71 8.65 4.11
N GLY A 6 4.22 9.83 4.50
CA GLY A 6 2.84 10.25 4.25
C GLY A 6 2.72 11.71 3.80
N SER A 7 2.83 11.95 2.50
CA SER A 7 2.45 13.23 1.86
C SER A 7 1.26 13.04 0.93
N TRP A 8 0.59 14.13 0.54
CA TRP A 8 -0.49 14.12 -0.45
C TRP A 8 -0.05 13.56 -1.81
N GLY A 9 1.21 13.81 -2.21
CA GLY A 9 1.80 13.20 -3.40
C GLY A 9 1.88 11.68 -3.26
N THR A 10 2.34 11.18 -2.12
CA THR A 10 2.39 9.73 -1.81
C THR A 10 1.00 9.10 -1.84
N LEU A 11 -0.02 9.77 -1.29
CA LEU A 11 -1.40 9.30 -1.32
C LEU A 11 -1.94 9.19 -2.76
N SER A 12 -1.55 10.14 -3.62
CA SER A 12 -1.99 10.15 -5.02
C SER A 12 -1.42 8.97 -5.81
N GLU A 13 -0.16 8.61 -5.59
CA GLU A 13 0.47 7.41 -6.17
C GLU A 13 -0.15 6.12 -5.63
N ILE A 14 -0.45 6.05 -4.33
CA ILE A 14 -1.17 4.92 -3.72
C ILE A 14 -2.55 4.73 -4.37
N ALA A 15 -3.30 5.82 -4.57
CA ALA A 15 -4.60 5.79 -5.23
C ALA A 15 -4.49 5.36 -6.70
N LEU A 16 -3.42 5.78 -7.40
CA LEU A 16 -3.16 5.37 -8.78
C LEU A 16 -2.86 3.87 -8.88
N ALA A 17 -2.03 3.34 -7.98
CA ALA A 17 -1.72 1.91 -7.92
C ALA A 17 -3.00 1.08 -7.68
N GLY A 18 -3.82 1.48 -6.69
CA GLY A 18 -5.10 0.84 -6.42
C GLY A 18 -6.08 0.91 -7.59
N ARG A 19 -6.10 2.02 -8.35
CA ARG A 19 -6.96 2.19 -9.53
C ARG A 19 -6.55 1.28 -10.69
N ARG A 20 -5.26 1.07 -10.91
CA ARG A 20 -4.79 0.17 -11.97
C ARG A 20 -5.06 -1.29 -11.63
N GLY A 21 -5.06 -1.64 -10.35
CA GLY A 21 -5.44 -2.97 -9.83
C GLY A 21 -4.39 -4.07 -10.08
N ASP A 22 -3.36 -3.76 -10.87
CA ASP A 22 -2.23 -4.62 -11.23
C ASP A 22 -0.95 -4.29 -10.45
N ILE A 23 -1.03 -3.37 -9.48
CA ILE A 23 0.10 -3.04 -8.60
C ILE A 23 -0.37 -3.00 -7.14
N PRO A 24 0.00 -3.98 -6.30
CA PRO A 24 -0.20 -3.90 -4.86
C PRO A 24 0.71 -2.80 -4.29
N ALA A 25 0.19 -2.02 -3.34
CA ALA A 25 0.95 -0.99 -2.65
C ALA A 25 1.12 -1.35 -1.17
N VAL A 26 2.38 -1.41 -0.74
CA VAL A 26 2.76 -1.62 0.65
C VAL A 26 3.16 -0.27 1.26
N CYS A 27 2.47 0.15 2.31
CA CYS A 27 2.67 1.43 2.98
C CYS A 27 3.53 1.24 4.23
N LEU A 28 4.71 1.87 4.25
CA LEU A 28 5.64 1.87 5.38
C LEU A 28 5.72 3.26 6.00
N ALA A 29 5.50 3.35 7.32
CA ALA A 29 5.56 4.60 8.07
C ALA A 29 4.77 5.75 7.41
N GLY A 30 3.58 5.44 6.88
CA GLY A 30 2.85 6.31 5.96
C GLY A 30 1.34 6.15 6.08
N TRP A 31 0.66 6.24 4.95
CA TRP A 31 -0.80 6.22 4.91
C TRP A 31 -1.39 4.87 5.30
N GLN A 32 -2.51 4.92 6.02
CA GLN A 32 -3.44 3.81 6.20
C GLN A 32 -4.79 4.25 5.66
N VAL A 33 -5.29 3.55 4.64
CA VAL A 33 -6.51 3.95 3.92
C VAL A 33 -7.60 2.92 4.19
N SER A 34 -8.72 3.40 4.71
CA SER A 34 -9.92 2.62 4.96
C SER A 34 -11.06 3.08 4.06
N ASP A 35 -11.98 2.15 3.77
CA ASP A 35 -13.23 2.45 3.10
C ASP A 35 -14.23 3.16 4.04
N ARG A 36 -15.45 3.42 3.54
CA ARG A 36 -16.49 4.12 4.31
C ARG A 36 -16.94 3.39 5.58
N THR A 37 -16.66 2.09 5.67
CA THR A 37 -17.02 1.23 6.81
C THR A 37 -15.88 1.12 7.82
N GLY A 38 -14.73 1.74 7.55
CA GLY A 38 -13.52 1.61 8.34
C GLY A 38 -12.66 0.39 7.96
N SER A 39 -13.09 -0.40 6.98
CA SER A 39 -12.36 -1.60 6.54
C SER A 39 -11.17 -1.22 5.66
N PRO A 40 -10.01 -1.90 5.75
CA PRO A 40 -8.87 -1.62 4.88
C PRO A 40 -9.22 -1.75 3.39
N VAL A 41 -8.72 -0.83 2.57
CA VAL A 41 -8.89 -0.92 1.12
C VAL A 41 -8.08 -2.10 0.57
N MET A 42 -8.72 -3.00 -0.19
CA MET A 42 -8.04 -4.12 -0.83
C MET A 42 -6.90 -3.66 -1.75
N GLY A 43 -5.77 -4.38 -1.70
CA GLY A 43 -4.56 -4.05 -2.47
C GLY A 43 -3.62 -3.06 -1.78
N LEU A 44 -4.04 -2.47 -0.66
CA LEU A 44 -3.20 -1.65 0.22
C LEU A 44 -2.83 -2.44 1.47
N VAL A 45 -1.54 -2.71 1.65
CA VAL A 45 -1.02 -3.41 2.83
C VAL A 45 -0.20 -2.45 3.65
N HIS A 46 -0.44 -2.38 4.96
CA HIS A 46 0.41 -1.61 5.87
C HIS A 46 1.53 -2.51 6.40
N ALA A 47 2.77 -2.01 6.40
CA ALA A 47 3.92 -2.68 6.99
C ALA A 47 4.49 -1.81 8.13
N ALA A 48 4.78 -2.44 9.27
CA ALA A 48 5.35 -1.79 10.44
C ALA A 48 6.88 -1.63 10.35
N THR A 49 7.57 -2.48 9.58
CA THR A 49 9.03 -2.41 9.40
C THR A 49 9.45 -2.50 7.94
N PRO A 50 10.68 -2.05 7.60
CA PRO A 50 11.24 -2.25 6.26
C PRO A 50 11.28 -3.73 5.83
N GLU A 51 11.64 -4.64 6.72
CA GLU A 51 11.73 -6.08 6.46
C GLU A 51 10.34 -6.66 6.14
N GLU A 52 9.32 -6.26 6.89
CA GLU A 52 7.94 -6.62 6.60
C GLU A 52 7.52 -6.07 5.24
N ALA A 53 7.82 -4.80 4.94
CA ALA A 53 7.44 -4.19 3.67
C ALA A 53 8.04 -4.95 2.46
N VAL A 54 9.32 -5.34 2.56
CA VAL A 54 10.01 -6.12 1.53
C VAL A 54 9.43 -7.53 1.44
N THR A 55 9.22 -8.20 2.57
CA THR A 55 8.65 -9.56 2.60
C THR A 55 7.27 -9.57 1.97
N THR A 56 6.41 -8.61 2.32
CA THR A 56 5.07 -8.46 1.76
C THR A 56 5.14 -8.24 0.26
N VAL A 57 5.92 -7.26 -0.23
CA VAL A 57 5.92 -6.93 -1.67
C VAL A 57 6.44 -8.09 -2.53
N LEU A 58 7.37 -8.90 -2.01
CA LEU A 58 7.88 -10.09 -2.69
C LEU A 58 6.91 -11.28 -2.62
N ALA A 59 6.11 -11.36 -1.55
CA ALA A 59 5.07 -12.37 -1.38
C ALA A 59 3.85 -12.10 -2.27
N VAL A 60 3.57 -10.84 -2.60
CA VAL A 60 2.52 -10.50 -3.58
C VAL A 60 3.03 -10.80 -4.99
N ARG A 61 3.05 -12.09 -5.36
CA ARG A 61 3.17 -12.50 -6.77
C ARG A 61 1.84 -12.33 -7.46
N TYR A 62 1.85 -11.72 -8.64
CA TYR A 62 0.79 -11.94 -9.62
C TYR A 62 0.86 -13.41 -10.10
N PRO A 63 -0.28 -14.07 -10.35
CA PRO A 63 -0.32 -15.25 -11.20
C PRO A 63 0.24 -14.95 -12.60
#